data_AF-A0A2V9MKZ1-F1
#
_entry.id   AF-A0A2V9MKZ1-F1
#
_cell.length_a   1.000
_cell.length_b   1.000
_cell.length_c   1.000
_cell.angle_alpha   90.00
_cell.angle_beta   90.00
_cell.angle_gamma   90.00
#
_symmetry.space_group_name_H-M   'P 1'
#
loop_
_entity.id
_entity.type
_entity.pdbx_description
1 polymer ?
#
loop_
_entity_poly.entity_id
_entity_poly.type
_entity_poly.pdbx_seq_one_letter_code
_entity_poly.pdbx_strand_id
1 'polypeptide(L)'
;ADGWQPGIVELQSAVQKAPPDRRQEVQADLRFAKAAGIIFQSVANQAHFIMARDALAQPSNRLSREESERLRIEMKRLLESEIVLARQLFKIAQEDSRIGFEPTCQYFYLPQDLVEKVVNCRWLLGNFEGGEPRGQTAVSP
;
A
#
# COMPACT_ATOMS: atom_id res chain seq x y z
N ALA A 1 11.19 2.52 1.86
CA ALA A 1 11.04 3.48 2.97
C ALA A 1 11.83 3.01 4.19
N ASP A 2 13.02 2.46 3.95
CA ASP A 2 13.62 1.47 4.84
C ASP A 2 14.27 2.13 6.07
N GLY A 3 14.60 3.42 5.95
CA GLY A 3 15.10 4.25 7.05
C GLY A 3 14.11 4.45 8.21
N TRP A 4 12.82 4.15 8.03
CA TRP A 4 11.82 4.26 9.09
C TRP A 4 11.80 3.05 10.04
N GLN A 5 12.13 1.86 9.52
CA GLN A 5 11.98 0.60 10.25
C GLN A 5 12.81 0.51 11.54
N PRO A 6 14.06 1.01 11.61
CA PRO A 6 14.82 1.04 12.86
C PRO A 6 14.09 1.77 13.99
N GLY A 7 13.41 2.89 13.69
CA GLY A 7 12.64 3.65 14.67
C GLY A 7 11.46 2.88 15.25
N ILE A 8 10.83 2.00 14.45
CA ILE A 8 9.75 1.11 14.93
C ILE A 8 10.28 0.11 15.96
N VAL A 9 11.48 -0.44 15.75
CA VAL A 9 12.12 -1.38 16.68
C VAL A 9 12.43 -0.69 18.02
N GLU A 10 12.96 0.54 17.97
CA GLU A 10 13.21 1.33 19.18
C GLU A 10 11.91 1.62 19.95
N LEU A 11 10.83 2.00 19.26
CA LEU A 11 9.52 2.23 19.90
C LEU A 11 8.92 0.96 20.50
N GLN A 12 9.12 -0.21 19.87
CA GLN A 12 8.73 -1.49 20.47
C GLN A 12 9.48 -1.76 21.77
N SER A 13 10.79 -1.44 21.83
CA SER A 13 11.57 -1.53 23.06
C SER A 13 11.05 -0.55 24.12
N ALA A 14 10.69 0.67 23.72
CA ALA A 14 10.13 1.68 24.62
C ALA A 14 8.82 1.21 25.26
N VAL A 15 7.92 0.56 24.51
CA VAL A 15 6.67 -0.02 25.06
C VAL A 15 6.96 -1.04 26.18
N GLN A 16 7.98 -1.88 26.01
CA GLN A 16 8.36 -2.89 27.01
C GLN A 16 8.94 -2.26 28.28
N LYS A 17 9.67 -1.15 28.13
CA LYS A 17 10.31 -0.41 29.24
C LYS A 17 9.38 0.60 29.90
N ALA A 18 8.25 0.92 29.29
CA ALA A 18 7.32 1.92 29.80
C ALA A 18 6.71 1.48 31.15
N PRO A 19 6.60 2.40 32.13
CA PRO A 19 5.90 2.12 33.37
C PRO A 19 4.41 1.88 33.10
N PRO A 20 3.70 1.12 33.97
CA PRO A 20 2.33 0.67 33.69
C PRO A 20 1.34 1.78 33.37
N ASP A 21 1.48 2.94 34.02
CA ASP A 21 0.65 4.14 33.86
C ASP A 21 0.84 4.85 32.50
N ARG A 22 2.02 4.70 31.88
CA ARG A 22 2.33 5.31 30.57
C ARG A 22 2.26 4.34 29.39
N ARG A 23 2.16 3.03 29.66
CA ARG A 23 2.26 2.00 28.62
C ARG A 23 1.23 2.17 27.50
N GLN A 24 0.02 2.61 27.82
CA GLN A 24 -1.02 2.85 26.81
C GLN A 24 -0.67 4.01 25.86
N GLU A 25 -0.08 5.09 26.36
CA GLU A 25 0.35 6.24 25.57
C GLU A 25 1.47 5.83 24.60
N VAL A 26 2.50 5.14 25.11
CA VAL A 26 3.62 4.66 24.26
C VAL A 26 3.15 3.63 23.22
N GLN A 27 2.15 2.81 23.56
CA GLN A 27 1.52 1.91 22.57
C GLN A 27 0.79 2.68 21.47
N ALA A 28 0.15 3.80 21.79
CA ALA A 28 -0.50 4.66 20.79
C ALA A 28 0.56 5.29 19.86
N ASP A 29 1.66 5.80 20.40
CA ASP A 29 2.76 6.33 19.61
C ASP A 29 3.35 5.27 18.66
N LEU A 30 3.50 4.03 19.14
CA LEU A 30 3.92 2.92 18.30
C LEU A 30 2.91 2.62 17.17
N ARG A 31 1.59 2.71 17.43
CA ARG A 31 0.57 2.54 16.38
C ARG A 31 0.67 3.64 15.33
N PHE A 32 0.80 4.91 15.75
CA PHE A 32 0.99 6.03 14.83
C PHE A 32 2.25 5.87 13.99
N ALA A 33 3.38 5.53 14.61
CA ALA A 33 4.64 5.34 13.92
C ALA A 33 4.54 4.20 12.88
N LYS A 34 3.90 3.07 13.23
CA LYS A 34 3.65 1.97 12.28
C LYS A 34 2.78 2.41 11.11
N ALA A 35 1.68 3.14 11.39
CA ALA A 35 0.80 3.65 10.35
C ALA A 35 1.54 4.61 9.40
N ALA A 36 2.34 5.53 9.94
CA ALA A 36 3.17 6.44 9.14
C ALA A 36 4.16 5.67 8.25
N GLY A 37 4.85 4.67 8.81
CA GLY A 37 5.78 3.83 8.04
C GLY A 37 5.09 3.09 6.88
N ILE A 38 3.88 2.56 7.11
CA ILE A 38 3.07 1.94 6.07
C ILE A 38 2.69 2.96 4.99
N ILE A 39 2.27 4.16 5.38
CA ILE A 39 1.91 5.24 4.44
C ILE A 39 3.11 5.63 3.58
N PHE A 40 4.29 5.82 4.18
CA PHE A 40 5.51 6.14 3.43
C PHE A 40 5.88 5.05 2.41
N GLN A 41 5.82 3.78 2.82
CA GLN A 41 6.08 2.69 1.90
C GLN A 41 5.03 2.61 0.79
N SER A 42 3.76 2.86 1.12
CA SER A 42 2.67 2.85 0.14
C SER A 42 2.79 3.97 -0.88
N VAL A 43 3.19 5.17 -0.47
CA VAL A 43 3.48 6.29 -1.39
C VAL A 43 4.63 5.93 -2.32
N ALA A 44 5.72 5.37 -1.79
CA ALA A 44 6.83 4.91 -2.62
C ALA A 44 6.38 3.86 -3.64
N ASN A 45 5.62 2.86 -3.20
CA ASN A 45 5.11 1.80 -4.08
C ASN A 45 4.24 2.36 -5.22
N GLN A 46 3.31 3.27 -4.90
CA GLN A 46 2.43 3.89 -5.88
C GLN A 46 3.22 4.75 -6.89
N ALA A 47 4.20 5.52 -6.43
CA ALA A 47 5.06 6.29 -7.31
C ALA A 47 5.83 5.39 -8.29
N HIS A 48 6.47 4.33 -7.78
CA HIS A 48 7.18 3.35 -8.62
C HIS A 48 6.24 2.63 -9.61
N PHE A 49 5.03 2.29 -9.17
CA PHE A 49 4.03 1.65 -10.03
C PHE A 49 3.61 2.58 -11.18
N ILE A 50 3.34 3.85 -10.88
CA ILE A 50 2.99 4.86 -11.90
C ILE A 50 4.14 5.04 -12.89
N MET A 51 5.38 5.19 -12.41
CA MET A 51 6.56 5.31 -13.27
C MET A 51 6.72 4.10 -14.20
N ALA A 52 6.57 2.89 -13.68
CA ALA A 52 6.67 1.66 -14.48
C ALA A 52 5.53 1.54 -15.51
N ARG A 53 4.30 1.86 -15.10
CA ARG A 53 3.13 1.91 -15.98
C ARG A 53 3.34 2.90 -17.13
N ASP A 54 3.78 4.11 -16.81
CA ASP A 54 3.96 5.17 -17.78
C ASP A 54 5.08 4.82 -18.76
N ALA A 55 6.17 4.22 -18.28
CA ALA A 55 7.25 3.71 -19.13
C ALA A 55 6.76 2.63 -20.11
N LEU A 56 5.85 1.74 -19.71
CA LEU A 56 5.25 0.72 -20.59
C LEU A 56 4.24 1.31 -21.59
N ALA A 57 3.52 2.36 -21.21
CA ALA A 57 2.49 2.98 -22.04
C ALA A 57 3.05 4.00 -23.04
N GLN A 58 4.26 4.53 -22.81
CA GLN A 58 4.84 5.60 -23.61
C GLN A 58 5.26 5.12 -25.01
N PRO A 59 4.61 5.58 -26.11
CA PRO A 59 4.86 5.06 -27.46
C PRO A 59 6.27 5.33 -28.00
N SER A 60 6.91 6.40 -27.49
CA SER A 60 8.29 6.76 -27.84
C SER A 60 9.33 5.91 -27.13
N ASN A 61 8.94 5.12 -26.12
CA ASN A 61 9.84 4.27 -25.37
C ASN A 61 10.02 2.92 -26.08
N ARG A 62 11.19 2.73 -26.72
CA ARG A 62 11.53 1.46 -27.38
C ARG A 62 12.11 0.49 -26.36
N LEU A 63 11.25 -0.01 -25.47
CA LEU A 63 11.63 -1.05 -24.53
C LEU A 63 11.85 -2.37 -25.26
N SER A 64 12.94 -3.05 -24.91
CA SER A 64 13.09 -4.47 -25.25
C SER A 64 12.01 -5.31 -24.57
N ARG A 65 11.82 -6.54 -25.07
CA ARG A 65 10.91 -7.51 -24.44
C ARG A 65 11.31 -7.78 -22.98
N GLU A 66 12.60 -7.86 -22.70
CA GLU A 66 13.12 -8.11 -21.36
C GLU A 66 12.86 -6.94 -20.41
N GLU A 67 13.08 -5.70 -20.86
CA GLU A 67 12.76 -4.52 -20.06
C GLU A 67 11.27 -4.39 -19.77
N SER A 68 10.45 -4.64 -20.79
CA SER A 68 9.00 -4.65 -20.62
C SER A 68 8.56 -5.69 -19.59
N GLU A 69 9.16 -6.89 -19.62
CA GLU A 69 8.84 -7.94 -18.66
C GLU A 69 9.31 -7.60 -17.25
N ARG A 70 10.52 -7.04 -17.10
CA ARG A 70 11.02 -6.57 -15.80
C ARG A 70 10.09 -5.53 -15.17
N LEU A 71 9.58 -4.58 -15.94
CA LEU A 71 8.63 -3.57 -15.45
C LEU A 71 7.31 -4.22 -15.01
N ARG A 72 6.79 -5.20 -15.76
CA ARG A 72 5.57 -5.93 -15.36
C ARG A 72 5.77 -6.73 -14.07
N ILE A 73 6.89 -7.42 -13.93
CA ILE A 73 7.25 -8.15 -12.70
C ILE A 73 7.31 -7.18 -11.52
N GLU A 74 7.96 -6.03 -11.69
CA GLU A 74 8.05 -5.01 -10.65
C GLU A 74 6.67 -4.47 -10.27
N MET A 75 5.82 -4.14 -11.26
CA MET A 75 4.45 -3.70 -11.00
C MET A 75 3.64 -4.74 -10.22
N LYS A 76 3.78 -6.03 -10.54
CA LYS A 76 3.14 -7.12 -9.76
C LYS A 76 3.64 -7.14 -8.32
N ARG A 77 4.96 -7.10 -8.12
CA ARG A 77 5.58 -7.07 -6.78
C ARG A 77 5.08 -5.89 -5.94
N LEU A 78 4.94 -4.72 -6.56
CA LEU A 78 4.41 -3.51 -5.91
C LEU A 78 2.95 -3.69 -5.50
N LEU A 79 2.10 -4.28 -6.35
CA LEU A 79 0.69 -4.56 -6.01
C LEU A 79 0.56 -5.57 -4.87
N GLU A 80 1.37 -6.62 -4.85
CA GLU A 80 1.41 -7.58 -3.74
C GLU A 80 1.83 -6.91 -2.43
N SER A 81 2.84 -6.03 -2.49
CA SER A 81 3.26 -5.22 -1.35
C SER A 81 2.12 -4.33 -0.84
N GLU A 82 1.38 -3.65 -1.73
CA GLU A 82 0.23 -2.82 -1.36
C GLU A 82 -0.88 -3.62 -0.68
N ILE A 83 -1.15 -4.86 -1.11
CA ILE A 83 -2.12 -5.74 -0.45
C ILE A 83 -1.71 -6.02 1.00
N VAL A 84 -0.42 -6.32 1.23
CA VAL A 84 0.10 -6.59 2.57
C VAL A 84 0.00 -5.36 3.45
N LEU A 85 0.42 -4.19 2.92
CA LEU A 85 0.38 -2.92 3.64
C LEU A 85 -1.04 -2.48 3.98
N ALA A 86 -1.98 -2.57 3.04
CA ALA A 86 -3.38 -2.23 3.27
C ALA A 86 -4.02 -3.10 4.36
N ARG A 87 -3.71 -4.41 4.38
CA ARG A 87 -4.16 -5.33 5.43
C ARG A 87 -3.59 -5.00 6.80
N GLN A 88 -2.32 -4.60 6.87
CA GLN A 88 -1.69 -4.19 8.11
C GLN A 88 -2.31 -2.89 8.62
N LEU A 89 -2.44 -1.88 7.75
CA LEU A 89 -3.02 -0.59 8.12
C LEU A 89 -4.48 -0.72 8.54
N PHE A 90 -5.25 -1.61 7.90
CA PHE A 90 -6.63 -1.90 8.29
C PHE A 90 -6.73 -2.35 9.75
N LYS A 91 -5.85 -3.25 10.18
CA LYS A 91 -5.82 -3.71 11.58
C LYS A 91 -5.49 -2.56 12.54
N ILE A 92 -4.50 -1.74 12.21
CA ILE A 92 -4.10 -0.61 13.06
C ILE A 92 -5.24 0.44 13.13
N ALA A 93 -5.92 0.74 12.01
CA ALA A 93 -7.03 1.68 11.98
C ALA A 93 -8.28 1.17 12.72
N GLN A 94 -8.47 -0.15 12.84
CA GLN A 94 -9.51 -0.74 13.69
C GLN A 94 -9.18 -0.58 15.19
N GLU A 95 -7.90 -0.56 15.55
CA GLU A 95 -7.45 -0.38 16.94
C GLU A 95 -7.43 1.10 17.37
N ASP A 96 -7.34 2.04 16.43
CA ASP A 96 -7.23 3.47 16.72
C ASP A 96 -7.93 4.32 15.65
N SER A 97 -9.14 4.81 15.97
CA SER A 97 -10.01 5.55 15.04
C SER A 97 -9.47 6.92 14.62
N ARG A 98 -8.40 7.41 15.28
CA ARG A 98 -7.70 8.64 14.89
C ARG A 98 -6.85 8.44 13.64
N ILE A 99 -6.50 7.21 13.31
CA ILE A 99 -5.71 6.90 12.11
C ILE A 99 -6.61 7.04 10.88
N GLY A 100 -6.22 7.94 9.98
CA GLY A 100 -7.02 8.33 8.82
C GLY A 100 -7.87 9.58 9.07
N PHE A 101 -7.99 10.05 10.31
CA PHE A 101 -8.71 11.28 10.67
C PHE A 101 -7.76 12.50 10.69
N GLU A 102 -8.23 13.62 10.12
CA GLU A 102 -7.59 14.93 10.18
C GLU A 102 -8.67 15.99 10.49
N PRO A 103 -8.50 16.82 11.53
CA PRO A 103 -9.55 17.74 12.00
C PRO A 103 -10.16 18.70 10.97
N THR A 104 -9.40 19.12 9.95
CA THR A 104 -9.88 20.05 8.91
C THR A 104 -10.48 19.34 7.68
N CYS A 105 -10.13 18.07 7.46
CA CYS A 105 -10.54 17.25 6.32
C CYS A 105 -11.41 16.03 6.69
N GLN A 106 -11.80 15.91 7.96
CA GLN A 106 -12.48 14.73 8.51
C GLN A 106 -11.66 13.45 8.32
N TYR A 107 -11.98 12.61 7.33
CA TYR A 107 -11.25 11.38 7.06
C TYR A 107 -10.57 11.45 5.69
N PHE A 108 -9.24 11.34 5.67
CA PHE A 108 -8.49 11.11 4.43
C PHE A 108 -8.81 9.74 3.84
N TYR A 109 -9.07 8.76 4.70
CA TYR A 109 -9.57 7.44 4.33
C TYR A 109 -10.27 6.79 5.53
N LEU A 110 -11.20 5.89 5.24
CA LEU A 110 -11.86 4.99 6.16
C LEU A 110 -11.27 3.58 6.04
N PRO A 111 -11.45 2.71 7.06
CA PRO A 111 -11.04 1.31 6.95
C PRO A 111 -11.60 0.58 5.71
N GLN A 112 -12.81 0.97 5.26
CA GLN A 112 -13.42 0.42 4.04
C GLN A 112 -12.60 0.70 2.79
N ASP A 113 -11.97 1.87 2.69
CA ASP A 113 -11.14 2.24 1.53
C ASP A 113 -9.89 1.36 1.42
N LEU A 114 -9.39 0.86 2.56
CA LEU A 114 -8.28 -0.11 2.59
C LEU A 114 -8.71 -1.49 2.09
N VAL A 115 -9.98 -1.87 2.32
CA VAL A 115 -10.55 -3.11 1.76
C VAL A 115 -10.70 -2.96 0.25
N GLU A 116 -11.25 -1.83 -0.21
CA GLU A 116 -11.37 -1.53 -1.63
C GLU A 116 -10.00 -1.54 -2.32
N LYS A 117 -8.98 -0.93 -1.69
CA LYS A 117 -7.60 -0.97 -2.19
C LYS A 117 -7.10 -2.40 -2.42
N VAL A 118 -7.37 -3.33 -1.50
CA VAL A 118 -7.00 -4.75 -1.67
C VAL A 118 -7.73 -5.38 -2.86
N VAL A 119 -9.02 -5.08 -3.03
CA VAL A 119 -9.82 -5.57 -4.18
C VAL A 119 -9.25 -5.03 -5.49
N ASN A 120 -8.95 -3.73 -5.55
CA ASN A 120 -8.36 -3.08 -6.72
C ASN A 120 -6.99 -3.66 -7.08
N CYS A 121 -6.10 -3.86 -6.10
CA CYS A 121 -4.79 -4.48 -6.35
C CYS A 121 -4.93 -5.92 -6.88
N ARG A 122 -5.86 -6.72 -6.33
CA ARG A 122 -6.12 -8.09 -6.82
C ARG A 122 -6.69 -8.10 -8.23
N TRP A 123 -7.61 -7.17 -8.52
CA TRP A 123 -8.14 -7.02 -9.87
C TRP A 123 -7.02 -6.67 -10.85
N LEU A 124 -6.17 -5.69 -10.52
CA LEU A 124 -5.02 -5.32 -11.34
C LEU A 124 -4.07 -6.50 -11.59
N LEU A 125 -3.72 -7.26 -10.54
CA LEU A 125 -2.88 -8.47 -10.68
C LEU A 125 -3.48 -9.47 -11.70
N GLY A 126 -4.78 -9.76 -11.59
CA GLY A 126 -5.46 -10.69 -12.50
C GLY A 126 -5.63 -10.18 -13.94
N ASN A 127 -5.56 -8.86 -14.16
CA ASN A 127 -5.59 -8.25 -15.49
C ASN A 127 -4.18 -8.13 -16.11
N PHE A 128 -3.12 -8.02 -15.31
CA PHE A 128 -1.74 -8.08 -15.81
C PHE A 128 -1.29 -9.47 -16.27
N GLU A 129 -1.94 -10.53 -15.79
CA GLU A 129 -1.68 -11.91 -16.24
C GLU A 129 -2.39 -12.25 -17.55
N GLY A 130 -3.42 -11.47 -17.93
CA GLY A 130 -4.27 -11.73 -19.08
C GLY A 130 -4.02 -10.75 -20.23
N GLY A 131 -2.86 -10.85 -20.88
CA GLY A 131 -2.62 -10.21 -22.19
C GLY A 131 -3.56 -10.70 -23.32
N GLU A 132 -4.59 -11.49 -23.00
CA GLU A 132 -5.75 -11.71 -23.86
C GLU A 132 -6.98 -11.05 -23.26
N PRO A 133 -7.76 -10.29 -24.06
CA PRO A 133 -8.99 -9.67 -23.59
C PRO A 133 -9.95 -10.76 -23.12
N ARG A 134 -10.31 -10.74 -21.84
CA ARG A 134 -11.47 -11.50 -21.36
C ARG A 134 -12.71 -10.90 -21.99
N GLY A 135 -13.11 -11.45 -23.14
CA GLY A 135 -14.43 -11.41 -23.76
C GLY A 135 -15.16 -10.08 -23.66
N GLN A 136 -15.14 -9.31 -24.75
CA GLN A 136 -16.38 -8.71 -25.23
C GLN A 136 -17.37 -9.84 -25.43
N THR A 137 -18.27 -10.07 -24.47
CA THR A 137 -19.48 -10.82 -24.72
C THR A 137 -20.27 -9.99 -25.74
N ALA A 138 -20.18 -10.40 -27.00
CA ALA A 138 -21.05 -9.95 -28.06
C ALA A 138 -22.50 -10.20 -27.61
N VAL A 139 -23.19 -9.13 -27.21
CA VAL A 139 -24.64 -9.13 -27.21
C VAL A 139 -25.02 -8.88 -28.67
N SER A 140 -25.19 -9.98 -29.41
CA SER A 140 -25.90 -9.95 -30.69
C SER A 140 -27.41 -9.86 -30.43
N PRO A 141 -28.15 -9.17 -31.32
CA PRO A 141 -29.48 -8.63 -31.05
C PRO A 141 -30.60 -9.68 -30.94
#